data_AF-A0A1G2UFM8-F1
#
_entry.id   AF-A0A1G2UFM8-F1
#
_cell.length_a   1.000
_cell.length_b   1.000
_cell.length_c   1.000
_cell.angle_alpha   90.00
_cell.angle_beta   90.00
_cell.angle_gamma   90.00
#
_symmetry.space_group_name_H-M   'P 1'
#
loop_
_entity.id
_entity.type
_entity.pdbx_description
1 polymer ?
#
loop_
_entity_poly.entity_id
_entity_poly.type
_entity_poly.pdbx_seq_one_letter_code
_entity_poly.pdbx_strand_id
1 'polypeptide(L)'
;MNIQTNRLINSLAKQVIHLEQPIHVLAICSGGKTVGRHIHKYLKNKGIKSSYFEVWTNIVNGKAEVWKSNFKKKHYVGTALIAEDVIWNGGSVNATKKILKQMKSKKPYVAVILDCNHKADFAVFR
;
A
#
# COMPACT_ATOMS: atom_id res chain seq x y z
N MET A 1 18.11 4.10 -8.28
CA MET A 1 16.86 4.90 -8.39
C MET A 1 17.24 6.36 -8.48
N ASN A 2 16.66 7.12 -9.40
CA ASN A 2 16.98 8.54 -9.56
C ASN A 2 16.56 9.33 -8.29
N ILE A 3 17.33 10.36 -7.94
CA ILE A 3 17.08 11.30 -6.82
C ILE A 3 15.63 11.83 -6.85
N GLN A 4 15.06 12.07 -8.04
CA GLN A 4 13.70 12.56 -8.20
C GLN A 4 12.64 11.56 -7.70
N THR A 5 12.75 10.28 -8.06
CA THR A 5 11.82 9.23 -7.61
C THR A 5 11.80 9.10 -6.08
N ASN A 6 12.98 9.18 -5.45
CA ASN A 6 13.09 9.14 -3.99
C ASN A 6 12.41 10.34 -3.32
N ARG A 7 12.52 11.53 -3.90
CA ARG A 7 11.84 12.73 -3.38
C ARG A 7 10.32 12.59 -3.44
N LEU A 8 9.79 12.07 -4.55
CA LEU A 8 8.34 11.85 -4.72
C LEU A 8 7.82 10.83 -3.69
N ILE A 9 8.48 9.68 -3.56
CA ILE A 9 8.04 8.65 -2.61
C ILE A 9 8.22 9.11 -1.15
N ASN A 10 9.26 9.90 -0.85
CA ASN A 10 9.41 10.50 0.48
C ASN A 10 8.30 11.53 0.77
N SER A 11 7.83 12.29 -0.22
CA SER A 11 6.68 13.18 -0.06
C SER A 11 5.43 12.37 0.31
N LEU A 12 5.19 11.27 -0.40
CA LEU A 12 4.10 10.34 -0.09
C LEU A 12 4.26 9.71 1.31
N ALA A 13 5.47 9.30 1.67
CA ALA A 13 5.77 8.71 2.98
C ALA A 13 5.56 9.69 4.14
N LYS A 14 5.83 10.99 3.94
CA LYS A 14 5.52 12.03 4.94
C LYS A 14 4.03 12.15 5.21
N GLN A 15 3.19 11.94 4.20
CA GLN A 15 1.73 12.02 4.39
C GLN A 15 1.22 10.92 5.31
N VAL A 16 1.87 9.75 5.40
CA VAL A 16 1.35 8.59 6.16
C VAL A 16 1.89 8.47 7.59
N ILE A 17 2.78 9.36 8.04
CA ILE A 17 3.45 9.23 9.35
C ILE A 17 2.52 9.34 10.55
N HIS A 18 1.35 9.96 10.37
CA HIS A 18 0.38 10.21 11.43
C HIS A 18 -0.59 9.03 11.65
N LEU A 19 -0.50 7.98 10.84
CA LEU A 19 -1.35 6.80 10.95
C LEU A 19 -1.06 6.01 12.25
N GLU A 20 -2.08 5.30 12.75
CA GLU A 20 -1.97 4.44 13.94
C GLU A 20 -0.90 3.36 13.75
N GLN A 21 0.02 3.26 14.70
CA GLN A 21 1.11 2.29 14.67
C GLN A 21 0.69 0.96 15.32
N PRO A 22 1.24 -0.19 14.86
CA PRO A 22 2.18 -0.33 13.76
C PRO A 22 1.53 -0.09 12.39
N ILE A 23 2.32 0.44 11.44
CA ILE A 23 1.89 0.63 10.05
C ILE A 23 2.38 -0.56 9.21
N HIS A 24 1.46 -1.41 8.77
CA HIS A 24 1.72 -2.54 7.89
C HIS A 24 1.60 -2.11 6.43
N VAL A 25 2.74 -1.92 5.77
CA VAL A 25 2.82 -1.56 4.35
C VAL A 25 2.60 -2.81 3.51
N LEU A 26 1.48 -2.84 2.78
CA LEU A 26 1.06 -3.90 1.88
C LEU A 26 1.31 -3.47 0.44
N ALA A 27 2.45 -3.83 -0.12
CA ALA A 27 2.83 -3.45 -1.48
C ALA A 27 2.17 -4.36 -2.51
N ILE A 28 1.35 -3.80 -3.40
CA ILE A 28 0.79 -4.55 -4.52
C ILE A 28 1.88 -4.76 -5.57
N CYS A 29 1.98 -5.98 -6.09
CA CYS A 29 3.04 -6.37 -7.02
C CYS A 29 2.59 -6.28 -8.47
N SER A 30 3.48 -5.96 -9.42
CA SER A 30 4.92 -5.69 -9.24
C SER A 30 5.25 -4.21 -8.94
N GLY A 31 4.46 -3.26 -9.44
CA GLY A 31 4.72 -1.82 -9.41
C GLY A 31 4.83 -1.22 -8.00
N GLY A 32 3.83 -1.46 -7.15
CA GLY A 32 3.80 -1.02 -5.76
C GLY A 32 4.95 -1.51 -4.86
N LYS A 33 5.73 -2.52 -5.26
CA LYS A 33 6.91 -2.98 -4.48
C LYS A 33 7.89 -1.86 -4.21
N THR A 34 8.23 -1.10 -5.24
CA THR A 34 9.22 -0.02 -5.13
C THR A 34 8.72 1.05 -4.17
N VAL A 35 7.45 1.44 -4.32
CA VAL A 35 6.76 2.42 -3.48
C VAL A 35 6.71 1.95 -2.02
N GLY A 36 6.19 0.75 -1.79
CA GLY A 36 6.03 0.19 -0.45
C GLY A 36 7.36 -0.01 0.28
N ARG A 37 8.41 -0.47 -0.41
CA ARG A 37 9.76 -0.59 0.20
C ARG A 37 10.32 0.76 0.63
N HIS A 38 10.14 1.79 -0.19
CA HIS A 38 10.63 3.14 0.12
C HIS A 38 9.84 3.78 1.27
N ILE A 39 8.52 3.65 1.28
CA ILE A 39 7.68 4.09 2.40
C ILE A 39 8.12 3.37 3.68
N HIS A 40 8.23 2.04 3.65
CA HIS A 40 8.64 1.27 4.84
C HIS A 40 10.03 1.69 5.34
N LYS A 41 11.01 1.85 4.44
CA LYS A 41 12.35 2.33 4.78
C LYS A 41 12.30 3.72 5.43
N TYR A 42 11.51 4.64 4.88
CA TYR A 42 11.31 5.97 5.44
C TYR A 42 10.73 5.91 6.87
N LEU A 43 9.68 5.11 7.08
CA LEU A 43 9.06 4.93 8.39
C LEU A 43 10.04 4.34 9.41
N LYS A 44 10.81 3.30 9.04
CA LYS A 44 11.85 2.74 9.94
C LYS A 44 12.90 3.78 10.31
N ASN A 45 13.37 4.58 9.34
CA ASN A 45 14.35 5.64 9.60
C ASN A 45 13.82 6.75 10.53
N LYS A 46 12.50 6.89 10.64
CA LYS A 46 11.83 7.82 11.57
C LYS A 46 11.45 7.19 12.91
N GLY A 47 11.85 5.94 13.17
CA GLY A 47 11.50 5.22 14.40
C GLY A 47 10.02 4.78 14.47
N ILE A 48 9.29 4.85 13.36
CA ILE A 48 7.87 4.46 13.29
C ILE A 48 7.79 2.94 13.15
N LYS A 49 7.05 2.29 14.06
CA LYS A 49 6.83 0.84 14.02
C LYS A 49 6.10 0.49 12.74
N SER A 50 6.76 -0.26 11.87
CA SER A 50 6.20 -0.64 10.58
C SER A 50 6.66 -2.03 10.15
N SER A 51 5.89 -2.65 9.26
CA SER A 51 6.22 -3.93 8.62
C SER A 51 5.96 -3.83 7.13
N TYR A 52 6.61 -4.69 6.34
CA TYR A 52 6.43 -4.75 4.89
C TYR A 52 5.95 -6.14 4.47
N PHE A 53 4.93 -6.16 3.63
CA PHE A 53 4.37 -7.36 3.03
C PHE A 53 4.15 -7.13 1.53
N GLU A 54 4.22 -8.23 0.77
CA GLU A 54 3.93 -8.22 -0.66
C GLU A 54 2.57 -8.86 -0.91
N VAL A 55 1.72 -8.17 -1.67
CA VAL A 55 0.41 -8.64 -2.11
C VAL A 55 0.48 -8.83 -3.61
N TRP A 56 0.29 -10.07 -4.06
CA TRP A 56 0.33 -10.40 -5.46
C TRP A 56 -1.09 -10.59 -5.98
N THR A 57 -1.43 -9.80 -6.99
CA THR A 57 -2.71 -9.89 -7.69
C THR A 57 -2.54 -10.53 -9.07
N ASN A 58 -3.54 -11.25 -9.52
CA ASN A 58 -3.67 -11.73 -10.90
C ASN A 58 -5.07 -11.37 -11.42
N ILE A 59 -5.32 -11.59 -12.71
CA ILE A 59 -6.66 -11.53 -13.29
C ILE A 59 -7.24 -12.95 -13.41
N VAL A 60 -8.35 -13.23 -12.71
CA VAL A 60 -9.17 -14.44 -12.85
C VAL A 60 -10.53 -14.04 -13.40
N ASN A 61 -10.98 -14.64 -14.51
CA ASN A 61 -12.30 -14.36 -15.11
C ASN A 61 -12.57 -12.85 -15.30
N GLY A 62 -11.56 -12.10 -15.76
CA GLY A 62 -11.66 -10.66 -15.98
C GLY A 62 -11.66 -9.79 -14.71
N LYS A 63 -11.46 -10.37 -13.52
CA LYS A 63 -11.44 -9.64 -12.24
C LYS A 63 -10.08 -9.78 -11.56
N ALA A 64 -9.62 -8.69 -10.95
CA ALA A 64 -8.41 -8.73 -10.14
C ALA A 64 -8.67 -9.52 -8.84
N GLU A 65 -7.83 -10.50 -8.56
CA GLU A 65 -7.86 -11.29 -7.33
C GLU A 65 -6.46 -11.39 -6.73
N VAL A 66 -6.35 -11.42 -5.41
CA VAL A 66 -5.08 -11.68 -4.74
C VAL A 66 -4.83 -13.18 -4.75
N TRP A 67 -3.75 -13.61 -5.38
CA TRP A 67 -3.37 -15.02 -5.45
C TRP A 67 -2.30 -15.39 -4.42
N LYS A 68 -1.54 -14.42 -3.91
CA LYS A 68 -0.50 -14.67 -2.89
C LYS A 68 -0.27 -13.47 -1.98
N SER A 69 -0.28 -13.71 -0.67
CA SER A 69 0.18 -12.75 0.35
C SER A 69 0.60 -13.51 1.61
N ASN A 70 1.66 -13.03 2.27
CA ASN A 70 2.07 -13.52 3.59
C ASN A 70 1.44 -12.70 4.74
N PHE A 71 0.65 -11.68 4.43
CA PHE A 71 -0.11 -10.93 5.42
C PHE A 71 -1.31 -11.75 5.91
N LYS A 72 -1.42 -11.94 7.23
CA LYS A 72 -2.43 -12.78 7.88
C LYS A 72 -3.22 -11.93 8.88
N LYS A 73 -4.43 -12.38 9.23
CA LYS A 73 -5.29 -11.68 10.21
C LYS A 73 -4.58 -11.34 11.52
N LYS A 74 -3.73 -12.24 12.04
CA LYS A 74 -2.95 -12.01 13.27
C LYS A 74 -1.95 -10.85 13.17
N HIS A 75 -1.56 -10.46 11.96
CA HIS A 75 -0.69 -9.31 11.72
C HIS A 75 -1.47 -8.00 11.69
N TYR A 76 -2.81 -8.02 11.65
CA TYR A 76 -3.61 -6.82 11.49
C TYR A 76 -3.86 -6.14 12.84
N VAL A 77 -2.82 -5.50 13.36
CA VAL A 77 -2.87 -4.58 14.52
C VAL A 77 -2.48 -3.18 14.02
N GLY A 78 -3.07 -2.11 14.55
CA GLY A 78 -2.80 -0.76 14.05
C GLY A 78 -3.37 -0.54 12.63
N THR A 79 -2.52 -0.08 11.70
CA THR A 79 -2.93 0.36 10.37
C THR A 79 -2.41 -0.55 9.26
N ALA A 80 -3.27 -0.90 8.30
CA ALA A 80 -2.83 -1.42 7.00
C ALA A 80 -2.78 -0.29 5.97
N LEU A 81 -1.63 -0.14 5.32
CA LEU A 81 -1.37 0.82 4.27
C LEU A 81 -1.08 0.07 2.96
N ILE A 82 -2.02 0.08 2.04
CA ILE A 82 -1.84 -0.46 0.69
C ILE A 82 -0.96 0.51 -0.10
N ALA A 83 0.12 0.03 -0.69
CA ALA A 83 1.02 0.82 -1.52
C ALA A 83 0.97 0.34 -2.98
N GLU A 84 0.73 1.26 -3.90
CA GLU A 84 0.70 1.01 -5.35
C GLU A 84 1.50 2.10 -6.10
N ASP A 85 1.94 1.83 -7.32
CA ASP A 85 2.53 2.86 -8.18
C ASP A 85 1.46 3.70 -8.90
N VAL A 86 0.49 3.07 -9.54
CA VAL A 86 -0.57 3.73 -10.33
C VAL A 86 -1.94 3.10 -10.08
N ILE A 87 -2.95 3.94 -9.90
CA ILE A 87 -4.35 3.54 -9.90
C ILE A 87 -5.02 4.07 -11.18
N TRP A 88 -5.31 3.17 -12.11
CA TRP A 88 -6.21 3.42 -13.23
C TRP A 88 -7.66 3.18 -12.80
N ASN A 89 -8.08 1.92 -12.75
CA ASN A 89 -9.43 1.53 -12.29
C ASN A 89 -9.44 1.04 -10.83
N GLY A 90 -8.27 0.85 -10.22
CA GLY A 90 -8.12 0.40 -8.83
C GLY A 90 -8.49 -1.07 -8.59
N GLY A 91 -8.49 -1.91 -9.62
CA GLY A 91 -8.84 -3.34 -9.52
C GLY A 91 -8.03 -4.07 -8.45
N SER A 92 -6.69 -3.97 -8.52
CA SER A 92 -5.78 -4.63 -7.56
C SER A 92 -5.93 -4.09 -6.13
N VAL A 93 -6.14 -2.78 -5.99
CA VAL A 93 -6.43 -2.13 -4.70
C VAL A 93 -7.74 -2.67 -4.12
N ASN A 94 -8.80 -2.77 -4.93
CA ASN A 94 -10.09 -3.28 -4.50
C ASN A 94 -10.02 -4.77 -4.10
N ALA A 95 -9.28 -5.59 -4.85
CA ALA A 95 -9.02 -6.98 -4.51
C ALA A 95 -8.34 -7.11 -3.14
N THR A 96 -7.35 -6.26 -2.89
CA THR A 96 -6.64 -6.21 -1.60
C THR A 96 -7.58 -5.76 -0.47
N LYS A 97 -8.34 -4.68 -0.67
CA LYS A 97 -9.35 -4.20 0.29
C LYS A 97 -10.38 -5.27 0.64
N LYS A 98 -10.82 -6.07 -0.34
CA LYS A 98 -11.79 -7.17 -0.14
C LYS A 98 -11.27 -8.22 0.85
N ILE A 99 -10.01 -8.62 0.71
CA ILE A 99 -9.38 -9.59 1.63
C ILE A 99 -9.20 -9.01 3.02
N LEU A 100 -8.75 -7.76 3.12
CA LEU A 100 -8.62 -7.08 4.41
C LEU A 100 -9.98 -6.97 5.12
N LYS A 101 -11.06 -6.68 4.39
CA LYS A 101 -12.42 -6.65 4.94
C LYS A 101 -12.84 -8.02 5.51
N GLN A 102 -12.53 -9.12 4.83
CA GLN A 102 -12.81 -10.48 5.32
C GLN A 102 -12.07 -10.81 6.63
N MET A 103 -10.94 -10.14 6.89
CA MET A 103 -10.21 -10.28 8.16
C MET A 103 -10.89 -9.54 9.34
N LYS A 104 -12.07 -8.93 9.13
CA LYS A 104 -12.79 -8.05 10.08
C LYS A 104 -11.90 -6.91 10.59
N SER A 105 -11.12 -6.35 9.69
CA SER A 105 -10.11 -5.35 10.02
C SER A 105 -10.64 -3.92 9.91
N LYS A 106 -9.92 -2.97 10.53
CA LYS A 106 -10.16 -1.53 10.37
C LYS A 106 -9.99 -1.13 8.89
N LYS A 107 -10.64 -0.05 8.46
CA LYS A 107 -10.51 0.49 7.09
C LYS A 107 -9.01 0.65 6.73
N PRO A 108 -8.52 0.03 5.64
CA PRO A 108 -7.16 0.24 5.19
C PRO A 108 -7.01 1.60 4.50
N TYR A 109 -5.81 2.14 4.52
CA TYR A 109 -5.43 3.32 3.74
C TYR A 109 -4.73 2.92 2.44
N VAL A 110 -4.80 3.78 1.44
CA VAL A 110 -4.16 3.59 0.13
C VAL A 110 -3.23 4.76 -0.15
N ALA A 111 -1.96 4.44 -0.41
CA ALA A 111 -0.95 5.36 -0.87
C ALA A 111 -0.50 4.99 -2.29
N VAL A 112 -0.49 5.96 -3.19
CA VAL A 112 -0.13 5.76 -4.60
C VAL A 112 0.72 6.91 -5.12
N ILE A 113 1.55 6.66 -6.15
CA ILE A 113 2.22 7.77 -6.85
C ILE A 113 1.22 8.52 -7.73
N LEU A 114 0.50 7.83 -8.62
CA LEU A 114 -0.46 8.42 -9.55
C LEU A 114 -1.87 7.84 -9.34
N ASP A 115 -2.85 8.68 -9.01
CA ASP A 115 -4.25 8.30 -8.80
C ASP A 115 -5.17 8.88 -9.88
N CYS A 116 -5.38 8.17 -10.97
CA CYS A 116 -6.20 8.65 -12.09
C CYS A 116 -7.72 8.55 -11.83
N ASN A 117 -8.15 8.13 -10.65
CA ASN A 117 -9.56 7.79 -10.39
C ASN A 117 -9.99 8.09 -8.95
N HIS A 118 -9.23 8.92 -8.24
CA HIS A 118 -9.55 9.44 -6.90
C HIS A 118 -9.85 8.35 -5.85
N LYS A 119 -9.16 7.20 -5.92
CA LYS A 119 -9.39 6.07 -4.98
C LYS A 119 -8.35 5.99 -3.86
N ALA A 120 -7.30 6.79 -3.92
CA ALA A 120 -6.24 6.81 -2.91
C ALA A 120 -6.51 7.84 -1.82
N ASP A 121 -6.22 7.45 -0.57
CA ASP A 121 -6.21 8.35 0.57
C ASP A 121 -5.01 9.31 0.48
N PHE A 122 -3.88 8.82 -0.04
CA PHE A 122 -2.64 9.58 -0.24
C PHE A 122 -2.13 9.41 -1.67
N ALA A 123 -1.87 10.52 -2.37
CA ALA A 123 -1.36 10.51 -3.74
C ALA A 123 -0.27 11.58 -3.92
N VAL A 124 0.64 11.35 -4.86
CA VAL A 124 1.58 12.40 -5.32
C VAL A 124 0.95 13.21 -6.46
N PHE A 125 0.34 12.50 -7.41
CA PHE A 125 -0.39 13.07 -8.54
C PHE A 125 -1.82 12.51 -8.55
N ARG A 126 -2.78 13.37 -8.88
CA ARG A 126 -4.20 13.06 -8.92
C ARG A 126 -4.83 13.82 -10.07
#